data_AF-A0A0F9GVM0-F1
#
_entry.id   AF-A0A0F9GVM0-F1
#
_cell.length_a   1.000
_cell.length_b   1.000
_cell.length_c   1.000
_cell.angle_alpha   90.00
_cell.angle_beta   90.00
_cell.angle_gamma   90.00
#
_symmetry.space_group_name_H-M   'P 1'
#
loop_
_entity.id
_entity.type
_entity.pdbx_description
1 polymer ?
#
loop_
_entity_poly.entity_id
_entity_poly.type
_entity_poly.pdbx_seq_one_letter_code
_entity_poly.pdbx_strand_id
1 'polypeptide(L)' 'MNHACPNCGTEINSILIVKVEIILNGDTWEHDAQAIADASCPECGNGLGTGDLAVLGVPSELLAKVGIEGAQ' A
#
# COMPACT_ATOMS: atom_id res chain seq x y z
N MET A 1 20.55 -4.79 -5.84
CA MET A 1 19.81 -3.77 -5.08
C MET A 1 19.13 -4.51 -3.95
N ASN A 2 19.19 -4.00 -2.73
CA ASN A 2 18.55 -4.66 -1.59
C ASN A 2 17.11 -4.15 -1.52
N HIS A 3 16.12 -5.01 -1.76
CA HIS A 3 14.70 -4.64 -1.63
C HIS A 3 14.28 -4.70 -0.15
N ALA A 4 14.97 -3.94 0.70
CA ALA A 4 14.65 -3.89 2.12
C ALA A 4 13.50 -2.91 2.37
N CYS A 5 12.51 -3.32 3.17
CA CYS A 5 11.45 -2.45 3.62
C CYS A 5 12.04 -1.26 4.41
N PRO A 6 11.71 0.00 4.06
CA PRO A 6 12.22 1.19 4.77
C PRO A 6 11.86 1.22 6.26
N ASN A 7 10.76 0.57 6.64
CA ASN A 7 10.25 0.61 8.01
C ASN A 7 10.86 -0.46 8.93
N CYS A 8 11.01 -1.69 8.46
CA CYS A 8 11.51 -2.81 9.30
C CYS A 8 12.88 -3.35 8.89
N GLY A 9 13.42 -2.93 7.75
CA GLY A 9 14.71 -3.39 7.23
C GLY A 9 14.71 -4.81 6.66
N THR A 10 13.59 -5.54 6.76
CA THR A 10 13.47 -6.89 6.19
C THR A 10 13.45 -6.83 4.68
N GLU A 11 14.17 -7.74 4.03
CA GLU A 11 14.10 -7.93 2.58
C GLU A 11 12.70 -8.41 2.18
N ILE A 12 12.09 -7.73 1.21
CA ILE A 12 10.76 -8.05 0.71
C ILE A 12 10.81 -8.34 -0.79
N ASN A 13 10.09 -9.38 -1.20
CA ASN A 13 9.99 -9.83 -2.59
C ASN A 13 8.57 -9.65 -3.16
N SER A 14 7.67 -9.05 -2.38
CA SER A 14 6.28 -8.77 -2.73
C SER A 14 5.78 -7.54 -1.96
N ILE A 15 4.71 -6.94 -2.47
CA ILE A 15 4.01 -5.82 -1.84
C ILE A 15 2.54 -6.21 -1.73
N LEU A 16 1.95 -5.96 -0.57
CA LEU A 16 0.51 -6.14 -0.37
C LEU A 16 -0.20 -4.87 -0.81
N ILE A 17 -1.25 -5.02 -1.62
CA ILE A 17 -2.12 -3.91 -2.01
C ILE A 17 -3.51 -4.19 -1.43
N VAL A 18 -3.98 -3.30 -0.55
CA VAL A 18 -5.26 -3.44 0.15
C VAL A 18 -6.16 -2.27 -0.23
N LYS A 19 -7.38 -2.56 -0.68
CA LYS A 19 -8.37 -1.54 -1.12
C LYS A 19 -9.66 -1.58 -0.29
N VAL A 20 -9.60 -2.15 0.91
CA VAL A 20 -10.79 -2.35 1.74
C VAL A 20 -10.59 -1.58 3.04
N GLU A 21 -11.37 -0.53 3.21
CA GLU A 21 -11.52 0.18 4.47
C GLU A 21 -12.94 -0.07 5.01
N ILE A 22 -13.04 -0.31 6.31
CA ILE A 22 -14.32 -0.47 6.99
C ILE A 22 -14.48 0.72 7.93
N ILE A 23 -15.53 1.49 7.72
CA ILE A 23 -15.86 2.68 8.52
C ILE A 23 -17.05 2.39 9.43
N LEU A 24 -17.06 3.01 10.61
CA LEU A 24 -18.19 2.97 11.53
C LEU A 24 -19.07 4.19 11.30
N ASN A 25 -20.28 3.98 10.80
CA ASN A 25 -21.27 5.03 10.57
C ASN A 25 -22.44 4.87 11.55
N GLY A 26 -22.41 5.66 12.63
CA GLY A 26 -23.29 5.43 13.79
C GLY A 26 -22.96 4.10 14.47
N ASP A 27 -23.89 3.15 14.44
CA ASP A 27 -23.74 1.80 15.03
C ASP A 27 -23.49 0.70 13.98
N THR A 28 -23.30 1.06 12.69
CA THR A 28 -23.13 0.08 11.60
C THR A 28 -21.72 0.13 11.02
N TRP A 29 -21.12 -1.04 10.81
CA TRP A 29 -19.88 -1.20 10.06
C TRP A 29 -20.18 -1.31 8.58
N GLU A 30 -19.60 -0.43 7.78
CA GLU A 30 -19.82 -0.32 6.34
C GLU A 30 -18.49 -0.28 5.61
N HIS A 31 -18.46 -0.73 4.35
CA HIS A 31 -17.29 -0.51 3.50
C HIS A 31 -17.25 0.94 3.05
N ASP A 32 -16.07 1.55 3.07
CA ASP A 32 -15.90 2.83 2.40
C ASP A 32 -15.78 2.61 0.88
N ALA A 33 -16.76 3.10 0.13
CA ALA A 33 -16.75 3.04 -1.33
C ALA A 33 -15.67 3.94 -1.96
N GLN A 34 -15.14 4.91 -1.20
CA GLN A 34 -14.06 5.80 -1.58
C GLN A 34 -12.69 5.30 -1.14
N ALA A 35 -12.60 4.12 -0.51
CA ALA A 35 -11.34 3.53 -0.07
C ALA A 35 -10.32 3.48 -1.21
N ILE A 36 -9.19 4.14 -0.97
CA ILE A 36 -8.04 4.15 -1.88
C ILE A 36 -7.23 2.89 -1.62
N ALA A 37 -6.59 2.36 -2.67
CA ALA A 37 -5.68 1.24 -2.50
C ALA A 37 -4.42 1.71 -1.76
N ASP A 38 -4.06 1.04 -0.67
CA ASP A 38 -2.82 1.26 0.06
C ASP A 38 -1.84 0.11 -0.19
N ALA A 39 -0.56 0.46 -0.34
CA ALA A 39 0.52 -0.51 -0.35
C ALA A 39 1.06 -0.71 1.08
N SER A 40 1.39 -1.94 1.44
CA SER A 40 2.01 -2.25 2.72
C SER A 40 3.08 -3.34 2.60
N CYS A 41 4.02 -3.30 3.55
CA CYS A 41 5.04 -4.32 3.71
C CYS A 41 4.39 -5.63 4.20
N PRO A 42 4.61 -6.78 3.55
CA PRO A 42 4.06 -8.06 3.99
C PRO A 42 4.61 -8.51 5.36
N GLU A 43 5.83 -8.09 5.71
CA GLU A 43 6.52 -8.56 6.91
C GLU A 43 6.12 -7.79 8.17
N CYS A 44 5.88 -6.48 8.07
CA CYS A 44 5.58 -5.63 9.23
C CYS A 44 4.21 -4.93 9.16
N GLY A 45 3.50 -5.03 8.05
CA GLY A 45 2.19 -4.40 7.84
C GLY A 45 2.21 -2.88 7.70
N ASN A 46 3.38 -2.23 7.84
CA ASN A 46 3.48 -0.78 7.70
C ASN A 46 3.21 -0.35 6.26
N GLY A 47 2.52 0.77 6.11
CA GLY A 47 2.24 1.40 4.82
C GLY A 47 3.52 1.77 4.06
N LEU A 48 3.46 1.65 2.74
CA LEU A 48 4.51 2.02 1.80
C LEU A 48 3.97 3.10 0.87
N GLY A 49 4.53 4.31 0.96
CA GLY A 49 4.15 5.42 0.09
C GLY A 49 4.73 5.27 -1.31
N THR A 50 4.32 6.14 -2.23
CA THR A 50 4.85 6.19 -3.61
C THR A 50 6.37 6.34 -3.66
N GLY A 51 6.95 7.11 -2.74
CA GLY A 51 8.41 7.26 -2.60
C GLY A 51 9.10 5.96 -2.20
N ASP A 52 8.54 5.22 -1.24
CA ASP A 52 9.08 3.92 -0.80
C ASP A 52 9.02 2.90 -1.94
N LEU A 53 7.90 2.85 -2.66
CA LEU A 53 7.69 1.97 -3.79
C LEU A 53 8.66 2.28 -4.94
N ALA A 54 8.98 3.55 -5.18
CA ALA A 54 9.99 3.97 -6.15
C ALA A 54 11.41 3.52 -5.73
N VAL A 55 11.76 3.64 -4.45
CA VAL A 55 13.05 3.15 -3.91
C VAL A 55 13.16 1.63 -4.04
N LEU A 56 12.06 0.91 -3.87
CA LEU A 56 11.96 -0.53 -4.07
C LEU A 56 11.96 -0.95 -5.55
N GLY A 57 11.97 0.01 -6.48
CA GLY A 57 12.03 -0.26 -7.92
C GLY A 57 10.71 -0.76 -8.52
N VAL A 58 9.58 -0.47 -7.87
CA VAL A 58 8.25 -0.88 -8.35
C VAL A 58 7.86 -0.02 -9.56
N PRO A 59 7.57 -0.62 -10.72
CA PRO A 59 7.15 0.14 -11.91
C PRO A 59 5.82 0.87 -11.66
N SER A 60 5.78 2.15 -12.03
CA SER A 60 4.58 2.99 -11.88
C SER A 60 3.38 2.45 -12.68
N GLU A 61 3.62 1.74 -13.78
CA GLU A 61 2.56 1.12 -14.58
C GLU A 61 1.87 -0.04 -13.82
N LEU A 62 2.56 -0.70 -12.90
CA LEU A 62 1.95 -1.71 -12.02
C LEU A 62 1.13 -1.05 -10.91
N LEU A 63 1.61 0.06 -10.35
CA LEU A 63 0.90 0.83 -9.32
C LEU A 63 -0.43 1.39 -9.85
N ALA A 64 -0.43 1.93 -11.08
CA ALA A 64 -1.64 2.41 -11.73
C ALA A 64 -2.72 1.32 -11.91
N LYS A 65 -2.31 0.08 -12.23
CA LYS A 65 -3.25 -1.05 -12.40
C LYS A 65 -3.97 -1.43 -11.11
N VAL A 66 -3.36 -1.17 -9.96
CA VAL A 66 -3.92 -1.52 -8.65
C VAL A 66 -4.56 -0.33 -7.94
N GLY A 67 -4.69 0.81 -8.62
CA GLY A 67 -5.36 2.00 -8.10
C GLY A 67 -4.52 2.81 -7.10
N ILE A 68 -3.19 2.63 -7.11
CA ILE A 68 -2.26 3.53 -6.42
C ILE A 68 -1.89 4.63 -7.41
N GLU A 69 -2.72 5.67 -7.45
CA GLU A 69 -2.44 6.88 -8.22
C GLU A 69 -1.79 7.91 -7.29
N GLY A 70 -0.70 8.53 -7.76
CA GLY A 70 0.11 9.46 -6.98
C GLY A 70 -0.75 10.52 -6.30
N ALA A 71 -0.73 10.52 -4.97
CA ALA A 71 -1.04 11.71 -4.17
C ALA A 71 -0.26 12.88 -4.78
N GLN A 72 -1.00 13.84 -5.33
CA GLN A 72 -0.46 15.09 -5.84
C GLN A 72 0.13 15.92 -4.69
#